data_AF-A0A2S9G8N6-F1
#
_entry.id   AF-A0A2S9G8N6-F1
#
_cell.length_a   1.000
_cell.length_b   1.000
_cell.length_c   1.000
_cell.angle_alpha   90.00
_cell.angle_beta   90.00
_cell.angle_gamma   90.00
#
_symmetry.space_group_name_H-M   'P 1'
#
loop_
_entity.id
_entity.type
_entity.pdbx_description
1 polymer ?
#
loop_
_entity_poly.entity_id
_entity_poly.type
_entity_poly.pdbx_seq_one_letter_code
_entity_poly.pdbx_strand_id
1 'polypeptide(L)'
;GEISRRLLDVLPVVLRVEAGGTGDAVLDHLAAEVAVDAPGQQGVLDRLLDWMLVCTLREWFDRPGGEPPAWWAAQRDPVAGDALR
;
A
#
# COMPACT_ATOMS: atom_id res chain seq x y z
N GLY A 1 12.97 10.53 -8.53
CA GLY A 1 12.27 9.61 -7.62
C GLY A 1 12.62 9.88 -6.17
N GLU A 2 12.41 11.11 -5.70
CA GLU A 2 12.76 11.48 -4.31
C GLU A 2 11.75 10.92 -3.31
N ILE A 3 10.47 10.85 -3.71
CA ILE A 3 9.39 10.21 -2.93
C ILE A 3 9.67 8.72 -2.73
N SER A 4 10.06 7.99 -3.78
CA SER A 4 10.39 6.56 -3.68
C SER A 4 11.56 6.31 -2.73
N ARG A 5 12.58 7.17 -2.72
CA ARG A 5 13.72 7.04 -1.80
C ARG A 5 13.31 7.28 -0.35
N ARG A 6 12.57 8.37 -0.09
CA ARG A 6 12.04 8.69 1.26
C ARG A 6 11.12 7.60 1.79
N LEU A 7 10.36 6.93 0.91
CA LEU A 7 9.55 5.77 1.26
C LEU A 7 10.42 4.56 1.61
N LEU A 8 11.44 4.25 0.82
CA LEU A 8 12.31 3.11 1.09
C LEU A 8 13.14 3.28 2.36
N ASP A 9 13.54 4.51 2.71
CA ASP A 9 14.34 4.80 3.91
C ASP A 9 13.57 4.52 5.22
N VAL A 10 12.24 4.44 5.18
CA VAL A 10 11.39 4.19 6.37
C VAL A 10 10.87 2.76 6.44
N LEU A 11 11.07 1.95 5.39
CA LEU A 11 10.59 0.57 5.36
C LEU A 11 11.65 -0.39 5.93
N PRO A 12 11.23 -1.41 6.69
CA PRO A 12 12.12 -2.50 7.04
C PRO A 12 12.50 -3.31 5.79
N VAL A 13 13.57 -4.09 5.88
CA VAL A 13 13.98 -5.02 4.81
C VAL A 13 12.85 -5.98 4.44
N VAL A 14 12.04 -6.38 5.43
CA VAL A 14 10.83 -7.18 5.24
C VAL A 14 9.70 -6.55 6.05
N LEU A 15 8.60 -6.25 5.38
CA LEU A 15 7.36 -5.75 5.97
C LEU A 15 6.33 -6.89 5.96
N ARG A 16 5.67 -7.09 7.10
CA ARG A 16 4.59 -8.07 7.26
C ARG A 16 3.33 -7.37 7.73
N VAL A 17 2.24 -7.64 7.04
CA VAL A 17 0.86 -7.30 7.43
C VAL A 17 0.14 -8.59 7.79
N GLU A 18 -0.79 -8.50 8.73
CA GLU A 18 -1.57 -9.68 9.14
C GLU A 18 -2.59 -10.01 8.05
N ALA A 19 -2.92 -11.29 7.90
CA ALA A 19 -4.07 -11.68 7.10
C ALA A 19 -5.37 -11.31 7.86
N GLY A 20 -6.44 -11.04 7.13
CA GLY A 20 -7.70 -10.60 7.70
C GLY A 20 -7.99 -9.14 7.42
N GLY A 21 -8.83 -8.88 6.42
CA GLY A 21 -9.30 -7.53 6.10
C GLY A 21 -9.78 -7.39 4.67
N THR A 22 -9.87 -6.16 4.18
CA THR A 22 -10.22 -5.87 2.78
C THR A 22 -9.16 -6.32 1.78
N GLY A 23 -7.92 -6.56 2.23
CA GLY A 23 -6.81 -7.06 1.41
C GLY A 23 -7.01 -8.50 0.91
N ASP A 24 -7.65 -9.36 1.71
CA ASP A 24 -7.79 -10.79 1.39
C ASP A 24 -8.63 -11.01 0.13
N ALA A 25 -9.75 -10.28 -0.01
CA ALA A 25 -10.62 -10.40 -1.18
C ALA A 25 -9.91 -10.00 -2.48
N VAL A 26 -8.97 -9.06 -2.43
CA VAL A 26 -8.18 -8.67 -3.60
C VAL A 26 -7.04 -9.65 -3.86
N LEU A 27 -6.44 -10.22 -2.82
CA LEU A 27 -5.47 -11.31 -2.98
C LEU A 27 -6.10 -12.53 -3.67
N ASP A 28 -7.33 -12.89 -3.28
CA ASP A 28 -8.10 -13.95 -3.94
C ASP A 28 -8.38 -13.61 -5.41
N HIS A 29 -8.75 -12.36 -5.70
CA HIS A 29 -9.01 -11.93 -7.07
C HIS A 29 -7.74 -11.91 -7.93
N LEU A 30 -6.61 -11.46 -7.38
CA LEU A 30 -5.31 -11.54 -8.02
C LEU A 30 -4.93 -12.99 -8.34
N ALA A 31 -5.10 -13.90 -7.38
CA ALA A 31 -4.80 -15.32 -7.56
C ALA A 31 -5.66 -15.94 -8.68
N ALA A 32 -6.93 -15.55 -8.77
CA ALA A 32 -7.80 -15.97 -9.87
C ALA A 32 -7.35 -15.40 -11.22
N GLU A 33 -7.00 -14.12 -11.28
CA GLU A 33 -6.58 -13.44 -12.51
C GLU A 33 -5.27 -14.00 -13.08
N VAL A 34 -4.34 -14.43 -12.22
CA VAL A 34 -3.07 -15.07 -12.66
C VAL A 34 -3.32 -16.31 -13.53
N ALA A 35 -4.43 -17.03 -13.30
CA ALA A 35 -4.79 -18.21 -14.07
C ALA A 35 -5.49 -17.90 -15.42
N VAL A 36 -5.82 -16.62 -15.68
CA VAL A 36 -6.55 -16.20 -16.88
C VAL A 36 -5.60 -15.88 -18.02
N ASP A 37 -5.67 -16.61 -19.13
CA ASP A 37 -4.96 -16.24 -20.35
C ASP A 37 -5.87 -15.38 -21.24
N ALA A 38 -5.87 -14.07 -21.00
CA ALA A 38 -6.67 -13.10 -21.74
C ALA A 38 -5.88 -11.84 -22.10
N PRO A 39 -6.17 -11.19 -23.25
CA PRO A 39 -5.60 -9.90 -23.59
C PRO A 39 -5.87 -8.86 -22.49
N GLY A 40 -4.83 -8.19 -22.02
CA GLY A 40 -4.94 -7.16 -20.97
C GLY A 40 -4.74 -7.67 -19.54
N GLN A 41 -4.59 -8.98 -19.33
CA GLN A 41 -4.34 -9.59 -18.01
C GLN A 41 -3.19 -8.91 -17.25
N GLN A 42 -2.05 -8.67 -17.90
CA GLN A 42 -0.92 -7.99 -17.26
C GLN A 42 -1.27 -6.61 -16.72
N GLY A 43 -2.09 -5.84 -17.44
CA GLY A 43 -2.55 -4.53 -16.96
C GLY A 43 -3.47 -4.64 -15.75
N VAL A 44 -4.29 -5.69 -15.68
CA VAL A 44 -5.13 -5.97 -14.50
C VAL A 44 -4.26 -6.37 -13.31
N LEU A 45 -3.33 -7.31 -13.51
CA LEU A 45 -2.39 -7.75 -12.50
C LEU A 45 -1.56 -6.59 -11.95
N ASP A 46 -1.03 -5.72 -12.81
CA ASP A 46 -0.28 -4.53 -12.39
C ASP A 46 -1.12 -3.63 -11.48
N ARG A 47 -2.40 -3.39 -11.83
CA ARG A 47 -3.28 -2.54 -11.02
C ARG A 47 -3.68 -3.21 -9.70
N LEU A 48 -3.90 -4.53 -9.69
CA LEU A 48 -4.18 -5.27 -8.46
C LEU A 48 -2.95 -5.29 -7.54
N LEU A 49 -1.74 -5.48 -8.09
CA LEU A 49 -0.47 -5.41 -7.35
C LEU A 49 -0.23 -4.00 -6.77
N ASP A 50 -0.43 -2.95 -7.57
CA ASP A 50 -0.33 -1.55 -7.12
C ASP A 50 -1.30 -1.28 -5.97
N TRP A 51 -2.54 -1.73 -6.09
CA TRP A 51 -3.55 -1.58 -5.06
C TRP A 51 -3.14 -2.30 -3.77
N MET A 52 -2.69 -3.55 -3.86
CA MET A 52 -2.23 -4.31 -2.69
C MET A 52 -1.05 -3.62 -2.01
N LEU A 53 -0.07 -3.14 -2.78
CA LEU A 53 1.07 -2.40 -2.25
C LEU A 53 0.62 -1.17 -1.45
N VAL A 54 -0.31 -0.39 -1.98
CA VAL A 54 -0.84 0.81 -1.28
C VAL A 54 -1.59 0.42 -0.01
N CYS A 55 -2.41 -0.64 -0.05
CA CYS A 55 -3.13 -1.13 1.11
C CYS A 55 -2.17 -1.61 2.21
N THR A 56 -1.16 -2.39 1.84
CA THR A 56 -0.12 -2.88 2.76
C THR A 56 0.66 -1.73 3.41
N LEU A 57 1.06 -0.72 2.64
CA LEU A 57 1.76 0.44 3.18
C LEU A 57 0.88 1.25 4.14
N ARG A 58 -0.41 1.42 3.82
CA ARG A 58 -1.37 2.10 4.70
C ARG A 58 -1.51 1.38 6.03
N GLU A 59 -1.75 0.08 5.98
CA GLU A 59 -1.90 -0.73 7.20
C GLU A 59 -0.62 -0.70 8.04
N TRP A 60 0.55 -0.81 7.40
CA TRP A 60 1.83 -0.74 8.11
C TRP A 60 2.07 0.60 8.80
N PHE A 61 1.77 1.71 8.14
CA PHE A 61 1.93 3.02 8.74
C PHE A 61 0.87 3.31 9.81
N ASP A 62 -0.30 2.68 9.73
CA ASP A 62 -1.42 2.89 10.66
C ASP A 62 -1.41 1.90 11.84
N ARG A 63 -0.44 1.00 11.89
CA ARG A 63 -0.36 -0.04 12.92
C ARG A 63 -0.23 0.54 14.34
N PRO A 64 -0.90 -0.04 15.34
CA PRO A 64 -0.77 0.39 16.73
C PRO A 64 0.68 0.31 17.22
N GLY A 65 1.18 1.40 17.81
CA GLY A 65 2.56 1.49 18.31
C GLY A 65 3.63 1.62 17.22
N GLY A 66 3.24 1.80 15.95
CA GLY A 66 4.15 2.22 14.89
C GLY A 66 4.46 3.71 14.95
N GLU A 67 5.65 4.10 14.52
CA GLU A 67 6.03 5.50 14.27
C GLU A 67 5.94 5.77 12.77
N PRO A 68 4.79 6.25 12.25
CA PRO A 68 4.69 6.58 10.84
C PRO A 68 5.61 7.75 10.48
N PRO A 69 6.07 7.84 9.22
CA PRO A 69 6.84 8.98 8.77
C PRO A 69 6.08 10.30 8.96
N ALA A 70 6.79 11.37 9.30
CA ALA A 70 6.18 12.67 9.57
C ALA A 70 5.29 13.19 8.41
N TRP A 71 5.70 12.94 7.15
CA TRP A 71 4.93 13.32 5.97
C TRP A 71 3.64 12.49 5.79
N TRP A 72 3.59 11.26 6.31
CA TRP A 72 2.39 10.42 6.31
C TRP A 72 1.40 10.92 7.36
N ALA A 73 1.89 11.20 8.57
CA ALA A 73 1.08 11.75 9.66
C ALA A 73 0.54 13.16 9.33
N ALA A 74 1.36 14.02 8.72
CA ALA A 74 0.99 15.40 8.42
C ALA A 74 -0.18 15.51 7.41
N GLN A 75 -0.34 14.55 6.49
CA GLN A 75 -1.50 14.53 5.58
C GLN A 75 -2.82 14.23 6.29
N ARG A 76 -2.78 13.65 7.49
CA ARG A 76 -3.95 13.40 8.34
C ARG A 76 -4.10 14.41 9.47
N ASP A 77 -3.21 15.40 9.54
CA ASP A 77 -3.30 16.48 10.50
C ASP A 77 -4.49 17.39 10.12
N PRO A 78 -5.42 17.67 11.05
CA PRO A 78 -6.64 18.44 10.75
C PRO A 78 -6.36 19.91 10.42
N VAL A 79 -5.16 20.43 10.70
CA VAL A 79 -4.77 21.82 10.44
C VAL A 79 -3.76 21.90 9.28
N ALA A 80 -2.75 21.04 9.26
CA ALA A 80 -1.71 21.03 8.23
C ALA A 80 -2.10 20.21 6.98
N GLY A 81 -3.05 19.28 7.08
CA GLY A 81 -3.42 18.38 5.99
C GLY A 81 -4.05 19.07 4.78
N ASP A 82 -4.75 20.20 4.98
CA ASP A 82 -5.31 21.00 3.87
C ASP A 82 -4.24 21.80 3.12
N ALA A 83 -3.14 22.17 3.77
CA ALA A 83 -2.06 22.94 3.17
C ALA A 83 -1.02 22.08 2.42
N LEU A 84 -1.02 20.76 2.66
CA LEU A 84 -0.09 19.79 2.08
C LEU A 84 -0.69 19.00 0.90
N ARG A 85 -1.94 19.28 0.53
CA ARG A 85 -2.70 18.55 -0.49
C ARG A 85 -2.48 19.09 -1.89
#